data_AF-A0A0B1STE7-F1
#
_entry.id   AF-A0A0B1STE7-F1
#
_cell.length_a   1.000
_cell.length_b   1.000
_cell.length_c   1.000
_cell.angle_alpha   90.00
_cell.angle_beta   90.00
_cell.angle_gamma   90.00
#
_symmetry.space_group_name_H-M   'P 1'
#
loop_
_entity.id
_entity.type
_entity.pdbx_description
1 polymer ?
#
loop_
_entity_poly.entity_id
_entity_poly.type
_entity_poly.pdbx_seq_one_letter_code
_entity_poly.pdbx_strand_id
1 'polypeptide(L)'
;FLRETLQPTSILPGLFSPPRTTCCQGVDLNRNFDWFFGQVGSSTDPCSEIYQGAYAFSEPETASVRDFLQRHKVHTFLTFHSYSQILMYPFGHQVRTYSNDLNDLVSFFQLNH
;
A
#
# COMPACT_ATOMS: atom_id res chain seq x y z
N PHE A 1 -5.63 -46.42 -1.78
CA PHE A 1 -4.23 -46.68 -1.41
C PHE A 1 -3.68 -45.42 -0.78
N LEU A 2 -3.68 -45.41 0.56
CA LEU A 2 -3.18 -44.33 1.41
C LEU A 2 -1.65 -44.25 1.31
N ARG A 3 -1.11 -43.04 1.32
CA ARG A 3 0.22 -42.80 1.89
C ARG A 3 0.07 -41.70 2.94
N GLU A 4 0.13 -42.13 4.19
CA GLU A 4 0.21 -41.29 5.37
C GLU A 4 1.61 -40.69 5.46
N THR A 5 1.69 -39.36 5.60
CA THR A 5 2.84 -38.70 6.23
C THR A 5 2.34 -38.05 7.51
N LEU A 6 2.79 -38.62 8.63
CA LEU A 6 2.58 -38.17 9.99
C LEU A 6 3.01 -36.71 10.17
N GLN A 7 2.10 -35.85 10.63
CA GLN A 7 2.42 -34.59 11.28
C GLN A 7 1.66 -34.50 12.61
N PRO A 8 2.28 -33.90 13.64
CA PRO A 8 1.95 -34.14 15.04
C PRO A 8 0.54 -33.65 15.36
N THR A 9 -0.17 -34.47 16.11
CA THR A 9 -1.53 -34.31 16.63
C THR A 9 -1.92 -32.85 16.90
N SER A 10 -2.70 -32.26 15.99
CA SER A 10 -3.46 -31.06 16.30
C SER A 10 -4.63 -31.46 17.19
N ILE A 11 -4.52 -31.12 18.47
CA ILE A 11 -5.60 -31.19 19.45
C ILE A 11 -6.82 -30.49 18.85
N LEU A 12 -7.95 -31.20 18.79
CA LEU A 12 -9.26 -30.65 18.41
C LEU A 12 -9.46 -29.31 19.13
N PRO A 13 -9.81 -28.22 18.43
CA PRO A 13 -10.11 -26.98 19.11
C PRO A 13 -11.40 -27.23 19.89
N GLY A 14 -11.25 -27.45 21.19
CA GLY A 14 -12.33 -27.37 22.14
C GLY A 14 -13.04 -26.02 21.99
N LEU A 15 -14.27 -25.98 22.48
CA LEU A 15 -15.31 -24.95 22.37
C LEU A 15 -14.92 -23.53 22.82
N PHE A 16 -13.64 -23.22 23.02
CA PHE A 16 -13.09 -21.91 23.32
C PHE A 16 -11.69 -21.78 22.71
N SER A 17 -11.62 -21.45 21.41
CA SER A 17 -10.41 -20.83 20.88
C SER A 17 -10.34 -19.41 21.49
N PRO A 18 -9.23 -19.00 22.13
CA PRO A 18 -9.10 -17.60 22.54
C PRO A 18 -9.26 -16.75 21.27
N PRO A 19 -10.04 -15.65 21.30
CA PRO A 19 -10.11 -14.76 20.16
C PRO A 19 -8.67 -14.37 19.82
N ARG A 20 -8.24 -14.60 18.58
CA ARG A 20 -7.00 -14.01 18.08
C ARG A 20 -7.24 -12.51 18.07
N THR A 21 -6.88 -11.85 19.17
CA THR A 21 -6.83 -10.40 19.25
C THR A 21 -5.60 -9.97 18.47
N THR A 22 -5.69 -9.96 17.15
CA THR A 22 -4.82 -9.10 16.35
C THR A 22 -5.19 -7.69 16.78
N CYS A 23 -4.41 -7.14 17.71
CA CYS A 23 -4.75 -5.91 18.44
C CYS A 23 -4.82 -4.69 17.50
N CYS A 24 -4.38 -4.83 16.26
CA CYS A 24 -4.27 -3.80 15.26
C CYS A 24 -4.70 -4.36 13.89
N GLN A 25 -5.46 -3.57 13.14
CA GLN A 25 -6.06 -3.95 11.86
C GLN A 25 -5.91 -2.80 10.87
N GLY A 26 -5.85 -3.14 9.59
CA GLY A 26 -5.75 -2.17 8.50
C GLY A 26 -4.31 -1.95 8.04
N VAL A 27 -4.19 -1.35 6.86
CA VAL A 27 -2.95 -1.01 6.17
C VAL A 27 -3.13 0.39 5.58
N ASP A 28 -2.12 1.25 5.66
CA ASP A 28 -2.08 2.50 4.91
C ASP A 28 -1.95 2.18 3.41
N LEU A 29 -3.06 2.27 2.68
CA LEU A 29 -3.12 2.01 1.24
C LEU A 29 -2.16 2.90 0.45
N ASN A 30 -1.85 4.10 0.94
CA ASN A 30 -0.89 5.02 0.30
C ASN A 30 0.58 4.65 0.58
N ARG A 31 0.86 3.64 1.42
CA ARG A 31 2.19 3.00 1.56
C ARG A 31 2.27 1.59 0.98
N ASN A 32 1.16 1.05 0.50
CA ASN A 32 1.06 -0.33 0.04
C ASN A 32 1.37 -0.53 -1.45
N PHE A 33 1.77 0.50 -2.20
CA PHE A 33 2.18 0.38 -3.60
C PHE A 33 3.64 -0.07 -3.75
N ASP A 34 3.96 -0.76 -4.84
CA ASP A 34 5.33 -1.19 -5.18
C ASP A 34 6.19 -0.05 -5.74
N TRP A 35 6.33 1.02 -4.95
CA TRP A 35 7.23 2.13 -5.22
C TRP A 35 8.02 2.44 -3.96
N PHE A 36 9.26 1.94 -3.89
CA PHE A 36 10.11 2.05 -2.69
C PHE A 36 9.38 1.53 -1.42
N PHE A 37 8.61 0.44 -1.56
CA PHE A 37 7.93 -0.24 -0.46
C PHE A 37 8.91 -0.65 0.64
N GLY A 38 8.54 -0.50 1.92
CA GLY A 38 9.45 -0.86 3.01
C GLY A 38 10.49 0.19 3.37
N GLN A 39 10.54 1.31 2.66
CA GLN A 39 11.58 2.33 2.85
C GLN A 39 11.07 3.51 3.68
N VAL A 40 11.73 4.65 3.54
CA VAL A 40 11.48 5.86 4.35
C VAL A 40 10.03 6.30 4.23
N GLY A 41 9.43 6.70 5.36
CA GLY A 41 8.07 7.23 5.41
C GLY A 41 6.97 6.16 5.55
N SER A 42 7.32 4.93 5.92
CA SER A 42 6.41 3.81 6.17
C SER A 42 6.78 3.09 7.48
N SER A 43 5.91 2.20 7.96
CA SER A 43 6.17 1.36 9.14
C SER A 43 5.91 -0.12 8.85
N THR A 44 6.68 -0.98 9.52
CA THR A 44 6.48 -2.44 9.55
C THR A 44 5.70 -2.91 10.78
N ASP A 45 5.40 -2.02 11.72
CA ASP A 45 4.55 -2.30 12.88
C ASP A 45 3.07 -2.32 12.45
N PRO A 46 2.35 -3.46 12.57
CA PRO A 46 0.93 -3.57 12.24
C PRO A 46 0.01 -2.61 13.02
N CYS A 47 0.50 -2.02 14.11
CA CYS A 47 -0.23 -1.04 14.92
C CYS A 47 0.00 0.41 14.52
N SER A 48 0.84 0.66 13.51
CA SER A 48 1.14 2.01 13.05
C SER A 48 0.09 2.51 12.06
N GLU A 49 -0.30 3.78 12.18
CA GLU A 49 -1.16 4.45 11.19
C GLU A 49 -0.54 4.52 9.79
N ILE A 50 0.79 4.35 9.68
CA ILE A 50 1.53 4.29 8.41
C ILE A 50 2.05 2.88 8.12
N TYR A 51 1.39 1.86 8.69
CA TYR A 51 1.71 0.46 8.43
C TYR A 51 1.52 0.14 6.96
N GLN A 52 2.57 -0.36 6.31
CA GLN A 52 2.59 -0.57 4.87
C GLN A 52 1.95 -1.88 4.41
N GLY A 53 1.66 -2.81 5.32
CA GLY A 53 1.24 -4.17 4.98
C GLY A 53 2.40 -5.17 4.90
N ALA A 54 2.06 -6.43 4.68
CA ALA A 54 3.02 -7.54 4.70
C ALA A 54 3.94 -7.56 3.46
N TYR A 55 3.45 -7.08 2.31
CA TYR A 55 4.15 -6.98 1.04
C TYR A 55 3.44 -5.95 0.15
N ALA A 56 4.10 -5.46 -0.89
CA ALA A 56 3.51 -4.49 -1.82
C ALA A 56 2.28 -5.11 -2.52
N PHE A 57 1.18 -4.36 -2.57
CA PHE A 57 -0.13 -4.80 -3.05
C PHE A 57 -0.72 -5.97 -2.25
N SER A 58 -0.47 -6.03 -0.94
CA SER A 58 -1.12 -7.01 -0.05
C SER A 58 -2.62 -6.79 0.06
N GLU A 59 -3.07 -5.54 -0.08
CA GLU A 59 -4.48 -5.19 0.06
C GLU A 59 -5.23 -5.36 -1.28
N PRO A 60 -6.45 -5.93 -1.27
CA PRO A 60 -7.22 -6.14 -2.49
C PRO A 60 -7.55 -4.81 -3.19
N GLU A 61 -7.66 -3.70 -2.47
CA GLU A 61 -7.91 -2.36 -2.99
C GLU A 61 -6.74 -1.87 -3.86
N THR A 62 -5.50 -1.93 -3.36
CA THR A 62 -4.32 -1.50 -4.13
C THR A 62 -4.00 -2.46 -5.26
N ALA A 63 -4.18 -3.78 -5.04
CA ALA A 63 -4.06 -4.79 -6.09
C ALA A 63 -5.06 -4.55 -7.23
N SER A 64 -6.29 -4.17 -6.92
CA SER A 64 -7.31 -3.86 -7.93
C SER A 64 -6.94 -2.64 -8.78
N VAL A 65 -6.38 -1.59 -8.16
CA VAL A 65 -5.87 -0.41 -8.88
C VAL A 65 -4.72 -0.81 -9.81
N ARG A 66 -3.74 -1.56 -9.31
CA ARG A 66 -2.63 -2.09 -10.14
C ARG A 66 -3.16 -2.86 -11.34
N ASP A 67 -4.07 -3.80 -11.12
CA ASP A 67 -4.60 -4.66 -12.18
C ASP A 67 -5.45 -3.86 -13.18
N PHE A 68 -6.13 -2.81 -12.74
CA PHE A 68 -6.83 -1.88 -13.63
C PHE A 68 -5.84 -1.10 -14.51
N LEU A 69 -4.80 -0.51 -13.90
CA LEU A 69 -3.78 0.27 -14.60
C LEU A 69 -2.95 -0.58 -15.58
N GLN A 70 -2.72 -1.86 -15.27
CA GLN A 70 -2.02 -2.78 -16.19
C GLN A 70 -2.85 -3.15 -17.41
N ARG A 71 -4.19 -3.17 -17.27
CA ARG A 71 -5.12 -3.55 -18.35
C ARG A 71 -5.57 -2.37 -19.22
N HIS A 72 -5.39 -1.14 -18.76
CA HIS A 72 -5.89 0.06 -19.44
C HIS A 72 -4.79 1.08 -19.64
N LYS A 73 -4.80 1.73 -20.82
CA LYS A 73 -3.93 2.87 -21.06
C LYS A 73 -4.48 4.08 -20.31
N VAL A 74 -3.88 4.40 -19.18
CA VAL A 74 -4.22 5.58 -18.38
C VAL A 74 -3.24 6.70 -18.69
N HIS A 75 -3.77 7.87 -19.04
CA HIS A 75 -2.98 9.07 -19.35
C HIS A 75 -2.76 9.96 -18.13
N THR A 76 -3.64 9.89 -17.14
CA THR A 76 -3.60 10.75 -15.95
C THR A 76 -4.13 9.98 -14.75
N PHE A 77 -3.41 10.06 -13.63
CA PHE A 77 -3.79 9.44 -12.37
C PHE A 77 -3.83 10.53 -11.29
N LEU A 78 -5.02 10.79 -10.75
CA LEU A 78 -5.24 11.80 -9.71
C LEU A 78 -5.74 11.10 -8.45
N THR A 79 -5.07 11.35 -7.32
CA THR A 79 -5.53 10.91 -6.00
C THR A 79 -5.93 12.12 -5.18
N PHE A 80 -7.06 12.02 -4.49
CA PHE A 80 -7.59 13.10 -3.67
C PHE A 80 -7.43 12.77 -2.19
N HIS A 81 -6.80 13.67 -1.45
CA HIS A 81 -6.58 13.54 -0.02
C HIS A 81 -6.95 14.85 0.68
N SER A 82 -7.26 14.76 1.96
CA SER A 82 -7.48 15.91 2.84
C SER A 82 -6.74 15.67 4.17
N TYR A 83 -6.35 16.71 4.91
CA TYR A 83 -6.44 18.15 4.64
C TYR A 83 -5.10 18.69 4.13
N SER A 84 -5.02 19.99 3.81
CA SER A 84 -3.80 20.87 3.71
C SER A 84 -3.79 21.83 2.51
N GLN A 85 -4.74 21.73 1.57
CA GLN A 85 -4.80 22.59 0.36
C GLN A 85 -3.50 22.54 -0.48
N ILE A 86 -2.88 21.36 -0.59
CA ILE A 86 -1.64 21.15 -1.32
C ILE A 86 -1.95 20.37 -2.61
N LEU A 87 -1.35 20.80 -3.71
CA LEU A 87 -1.23 20.02 -4.92
C LEU A 87 0.17 19.40 -4.97
N MET A 88 0.24 18.08 -5.04
CA MET A 88 1.50 17.33 -5.04
C MET A 88 1.69 16.58 -6.35
N TYR A 89 2.93 16.48 -6.79
CA TYR A 89 3.37 15.64 -7.90
C TYR A 89 4.61 14.82 -7.47
N PRO A 90 4.98 13.77 -8.20
CA PRO A 90 6.11 12.92 -7.82
C PRO A 90 7.44 13.69 -7.69
N PHE A 91 8.36 13.30 -6.83
CA PHE A 91 8.37 12.06 -6.02
C PHE A 91 8.19 12.32 -4.52
N GLY A 92 7.49 11.41 -3.83
CA GLY A 92 7.31 11.46 -2.37
C GLY A 92 8.29 10.61 -1.55
N HIS A 93 9.05 9.70 -2.16
CA HIS A 93 9.89 8.71 -1.46
C HIS A 93 11.26 9.26 -0.99
N GLN A 94 11.75 10.31 -1.63
CA GLN A 94 13.07 10.89 -1.34
C GLN A 94 13.07 12.40 -1.63
N VAL A 95 13.81 13.16 -0.81
CA VAL A 95 13.98 14.60 -0.98
C VAL A 95 14.92 14.88 -2.16
N ARG A 96 14.61 15.92 -2.95
CA ARG A 96 15.39 16.37 -4.12
C ARG A 96 15.43 15.37 -5.28
N THR A 97 14.43 14.50 -5.38
CA THR A 97 14.22 13.63 -6.54
C THR A 97 13.10 14.22 -7.39
N TYR A 98 13.38 14.47 -8.67
CA TYR A 98 12.45 15.09 -9.61
C TYR A 98 12.24 14.18 -10.81
N SER A 99 11.05 14.22 -11.39
CA SER A 99 10.77 13.54 -12.65
C SER A 99 11.36 14.34 -13.83
N ASN A 100 11.59 13.66 -14.96
CA ASN A 100 12.16 14.31 -16.16
C ASN A 100 11.21 15.35 -16.77
N ASP A 101 9.91 15.23 -16.51
CA ASP A 101 8.82 16.10 -16.94
C ASP A 101 8.44 17.17 -15.89
N LEU A 102 9.31 17.43 -14.91
CA LEU A 102 9.06 18.42 -13.84
C LEU A 102 8.57 19.77 -14.39
N ASN A 103 9.21 20.29 -15.45
CA ASN A 103 8.86 21.58 -16.02
C ASN A 103 7.45 21.61 -16.61
N ASP A 104 7.01 20.51 -17.23
CA ASP A 104 5.67 20.38 -17.79
C ASP A 104 4.62 20.29 -16.69
N LEU A 105 4.91 19.51 -15.63
CA LEU A 105 4.06 19.41 -14.44
C LEU A 105 3.91 20.77 -13.76
N VAL A 106 5.02 21.45 -13.49
CA VAL A 106 5.02 22.77 -12.85
C VAL A 106 4.26 23.78 -13.70
N SER A 107 4.47 23.81 -15.02
CA SER A 107 3.77 24.72 -15.92
C SER A 107 2.26 24.47 -15.92
N PHE A 108 1.85 23.21 -16.04
CA PHE A 108 0.43 22.84 -16.01
C PHE A 108 -0.27 23.30 -14.72
N PHE A 109 0.41 23.21 -13.57
CA PHE A 109 -0.17 23.60 -12.28
C PHE A 109 0.00 25.08 -11.94
N GLN A 110 1.02 25.77 -12.47
CA GLN A 110 1.26 27.19 -12.20
C GLN A 110 0.55 28.14 -13.17
N LEU A 111 -0.02 27.66 -14.28
CA LEU A 111 -0.69 28.50 -15.29
C LEU A 111 -1.99 29.20 -14.83
N ASN A 112 -2.40 29.06 -13.57
CA ASN A 112 -3.56 29.75 -13.00
C ASN A 112 -3.21 30.88 -12.02
N HIS A 113 -1.99 31.42 -12.09
CA HIS A 113 -1.59 32.67 -11.42
C HIS A 113 -0.96 33.68 -12.39
#